data_AF-A0A182AS69-F1
#
_entry.id   AF-A0A182AS69-F1
#
_cell.length_a   1.000
_cell.length_b   1.000
_cell.length_c   1.000
_cell.angle_alpha   90.00
_cell.angle_beta   90.00
_cell.angle_gamma   90.00
#
_symmetry.space_group_name_H-M   'P 1'
#
loop_
_entity.id
_entity.type
_entity.pdbx_description
1 polymer ?
#
loop_
_entity_poly.entity_id
_entity_poly.type
_entity_poly.pdbx_seq_one_letter_code
_entity_poly.pdbx_strand_id
1 'polypeptide(L)'
;MGIRTVLRRPLRGTILGTPGRDVVRSRRLIISKKGVIKLFGGNDKISSGFRMEVYGSIKMGAGNDVITGRRSATFFETELLGIKAGVISMGHGDDLIKMGGFLAFGNSILNTGKGNDRIDADYVSFNGTPVFMGAGKDTINARGDMEHGLGYLSLGLGSDRVQVEGRLNLYDGGNVVMGPGNDVLEVHGGLRMLASLLAMGPGDDTLDVRNGGVELDDVDSPVDIKLGDGNDRFIGFGKAIANPESSGIPSTAFNGVIDGGAGIDQMVLPQGVYTVTPNQLSSSLGYLPVKNFEILAGINGNSFPYASGVLTVDNNGMASFSPAFS
;
A
#
# COMPACT_ATOMS: atom_id res chain seq x y z
N MET A 1 32.74 17.60 -5.89
CA MET A 1 32.82 17.49 -4.42
C MET A 1 31.51 18.02 -3.87
N GLY A 2 30.79 17.24 -3.06
CA GLY A 2 29.49 17.66 -2.52
C GLY A 2 29.55 18.40 -1.19
N ILE A 3 28.47 19.08 -0.85
CA ILE A 3 28.33 19.86 0.39
C ILE A 3 28.04 18.95 1.58
N ARG A 4 28.50 19.37 2.76
CA ARG A 4 28.19 18.72 4.03
C ARG A 4 27.64 19.74 5.01
N THR A 5 26.34 19.67 5.26
CA THR A 5 25.63 20.64 6.09
C THR A 5 25.12 20.00 7.38
N VAL A 6 25.35 20.66 8.50
CA VAL A 6 24.78 20.28 9.80
C VAL A 6 23.77 21.32 10.23
N LEU A 7 22.50 20.96 10.23
CA LEU A 7 21.44 21.82 10.75
C LEU A 7 21.40 21.73 12.27
N ARG A 8 21.56 22.87 12.93
CA ARG A 8 21.46 23.01 14.40
C ARG A 8 20.21 23.77 14.83
N ARG A 9 19.48 24.36 13.88
CA ARG A 9 18.26 25.13 14.05
C ARG A 9 17.31 24.78 12.89
N PRO A 10 16.00 25.05 13.03
CA PRO A 10 15.05 24.89 11.93
C PRO A 10 15.51 25.60 10.66
N LEU A 11 15.46 24.92 9.53
CA LEU A 11 15.78 25.51 8.24
C LEU A 11 14.62 26.41 7.80
N ARG A 12 14.91 27.70 7.58
CA ARG A 12 13.93 28.71 7.12
C ARG A 12 14.22 29.27 5.73
N GLY A 13 15.35 28.91 5.15
CA GLY A 13 15.76 29.31 3.81
C GLY A 13 16.12 28.08 2.98
N THR A 14 16.97 28.28 1.98
CA THR A 14 17.30 27.22 1.02
C THR A 14 18.69 26.64 1.28
N ILE A 15 18.78 25.32 1.34
CA ILE A 15 20.03 24.61 1.08
C ILE A 15 20.02 24.23 -0.40
N LEU A 16 21.01 24.73 -1.14
CA LEU A 16 21.28 24.32 -2.51
C LEU A 16 22.46 23.35 -2.50
N GLY A 17 22.23 22.16 -3.05
CA GLY A 17 23.23 21.14 -3.25
C GLY A 17 24.14 21.42 -4.44
N THR A 18 24.92 20.41 -4.80
CA THR A 18 25.81 20.36 -5.95
C THR A 18 25.45 19.15 -6.82
N PRO A 19 26.11 18.94 -7.97
CA PRO A 19 25.99 17.68 -8.73
C PRO A 19 26.75 16.49 -8.11
N GLY A 20 27.39 16.65 -6.96
CA GLY A 20 28.12 15.59 -6.29
C GLY A 20 27.48 15.26 -4.94
N ARG A 21 27.85 14.11 -4.38
CA ARG A 21 27.31 13.58 -3.13
C ARG A 21 27.26 14.59 -1.97
N ASP A 22 26.06 15.09 -1.72
CA ASP A 22 25.70 16.02 -0.67
C ASP A 22 25.18 15.30 0.57
N VAL A 23 25.40 15.91 1.73
CA VAL A 23 24.93 15.38 3.01
C VAL A 23 24.33 16.50 3.85
N VAL A 24 23.06 16.37 4.21
CA VAL A 24 22.39 17.19 5.21
C VAL A 24 22.10 16.34 6.44
N ARG A 25 22.57 16.77 7.61
CA ARG A 25 22.33 16.06 8.87
C ARG A 25 21.86 16.97 9.98
N SER A 26 21.03 16.44 10.86
CA SER A 26 20.63 17.11 12.10
C SER A 26 20.47 16.11 13.24
N ARG A 27 20.54 16.57 14.49
CA ARG A 27 20.04 15.77 15.63
C ARG A 27 18.52 15.67 15.58
N ARG A 28 17.84 16.79 15.29
CA ARG A 28 16.39 16.89 15.05
C ARG A 28 16.21 17.76 13.82
N LEU A 29 15.84 17.14 12.70
CA LEU A 29 15.66 17.86 11.44
C LEU A 29 14.32 18.56 11.47
N ILE A 30 14.33 19.87 11.27
CA ILE A 30 13.11 20.66 11.11
C ILE A 30 13.31 21.52 9.87
N ILE A 31 12.44 21.35 8.88
CA ILE A 31 12.35 22.21 7.70
C ILE A 31 11.08 23.02 7.87
N SER A 32 11.23 24.33 8.09
CA SER A 32 10.09 25.23 8.27
C SER A 32 9.32 25.38 6.95
N LYS A 33 8.14 26.01 6.98
CA LYS A 33 7.32 26.24 5.76
C LYS A 33 8.09 26.90 4.60
N LYS A 34 9.02 27.81 4.91
CA LYS A 34 9.88 28.49 3.93
C LYS A 34 11.21 27.77 3.65
N GLY A 35 11.47 26.68 4.38
CA GLY A 35 12.68 25.89 4.25
C GLY A 35 12.63 25.03 3.01
N VAL A 36 13.73 25.00 2.26
CA VAL A 36 13.86 24.16 1.06
C VAL A 36 15.20 23.46 1.10
N ILE A 37 15.21 22.16 0.89
CA ILE A 37 16.44 21.43 0.53
C ILE A 37 16.29 21.04 -0.93
N LYS A 38 17.20 21.52 -1.78
CA LYS A 38 17.25 21.18 -3.20
C LYS A 38 18.65 20.72 -3.54
N LEU A 39 18.82 19.43 -3.75
CA LEU A 39 20.04 18.80 -4.21
C LEU A 39 19.88 18.50 -5.73
N PHE A 40 21.00 18.39 -6.44
CA PHE A 40 21.01 18.41 -7.92
C PHE A 40 21.61 17.15 -8.54
N GLY A 41 22.10 16.22 -7.72
CA GLY A 41 22.44 14.86 -8.11
C GLY A 41 23.68 14.30 -7.39
N GLY A 42 23.95 13.02 -7.68
CA GLY A 42 24.84 12.19 -6.86
C GLY A 42 24.05 11.44 -5.79
N ASN A 43 24.70 10.51 -5.08
CA ASN A 43 24.02 9.69 -4.08
C ASN A 43 23.94 10.44 -2.74
N ASP A 44 22.93 11.29 -2.61
CA ASP A 44 22.78 12.26 -1.55
C ASP A 44 22.14 11.66 -0.30
N LYS A 45 22.32 12.37 0.83
CA LYS A 45 21.80 11.90 2.10
C LYS A 45 21.24 13.01 2.97
N ILE A 46 19.98 12.86 3.36
CA ILE A 46 19.36 13.61 4.46
C ILE A 46 19.20 12.69 5.66
N SER A 47 19.67 13.12 6.83
CA SER A 47 19.58 12.30 8.03
C SER A 47 19.21 13.06 9.30
N SER A 48 18.46 12.39 10.18
CA SER A 48 18.13 12.88 11.52
C SER A 48 18.47 11.85 12.58
N GLY A 49 19.24 12.26 13.59
CA GLY A 49 19.58 11.41 14.73
C GLY A 49 18.41 11.12 15.69
N PHE A 50 17.28 11.79 15.52
CA PHE A 50 16.10 11.64 16.38
C PHE A 50 14.79 11.66 15.56
N ARG A 51 14.22 12.85 15.32
CA ARG A 51 12.97 13.03 14.56
C ARG A 51 13.12 13.99 13.38
N MET A 52 12.28 13.85 12.37
CA MET A 52 12.14 14.81 11.26
C MET A 52 10.75 15.43 11.26
N GLU A 53 10.70 16.75 11.05
CA GLU A 53 9.47 17.49 10.80
C GLU A 53 9.68 18.37 9.59
N VAL A 54 8.97 18.06 8.52
CA VAL A 54 9.16 18.73 7.23
C VAL A 54 7.86 19.43 6.89
N TYR A 55 7.87 20.75 7.04
CA TYR A 55 6.81 21.64 6.58
C TYR A 55 7.18 22.29 5.24
N GLY A 56 8.44 22.19 4.83
CA GLY A 56 8.93 22.76 3.57
C GLY A 56 8.96 21.74 2.46
N SER A 57 9.92 21.89 1.55
CA SER A 57 10.14 20.92 0.45
C SER A 57 11.52 20.30 0.47
N ILE A 58 11.59 19.07 -0.04
CA ILE A 58 12.82 18.33 -0.29
C ILE A 58 12.82 17.90 -1.75
N LYS A 59 13.92 18.15 -2.45
CA LYS A 59 14.19 17.66 -3.80
C LYS A 59 15.60 17.10 -3.82
N MET A 60 15.78 15.81 -4.08
CA MET A 60 17.10 15.15 -4.00
C MET A 60 17.83 15.18 -5.37
N GLY A 61 17.13 14.93 -6.47
CA GLY A 61 17.70 15.01 -7.82
C GLY A 61 17.95 13.63 -8.41
N ALA A 62 19.02 13.47 -9.20
CA ALA A 62 19.34 12.18 -9.78
C ALA A 62 20.48 11.50 -9.00
N GLY A 63 20.35 10.21 -8.70
CA GLY A 63 21.28 9.44 -7.88
C GLY A 63 20.49 8.50 -6.97
N ASN A 64 21.20 7.60 -6.29
CA ASN A 64 20.57 6.71 -5.32
C ASN A 64 20.56 7.42 -3.96
N ASP A 65 19.47 8.11 -3.68
CA ASP A 65 19.34 9.07 -2.60
C ASP A 65 18.74 8.45 -1.34
N VAL A 66 19.11 9.00 -0.17
CA VAL A 66 18.68 8.44 1.12
C VAL A 66 18.14 9.51 2.06
N ILE A 67 16.90 9.35 2.50
CA ILE A 67 16.32 10.07 3.65
C ILE A 67 16.18 9.10 4.82
N THR A 68 16.89 9.34 5.92
CA THR A 68 16.87 8.40 7.07
C THR A 68 16.76 9.06 8.45
N GLY A 69 15.88 8.52 9.29
CA GLY A 69 15.66 8.97 10.66
C GLY A 69 15.63 7.83 11.66
N ARG A 70 16.15 8.08 12.88
CA ARG A 70 16.21 7.05 13.93
C ARG A 70 14.85 6.72 14.56
N ARG A 71 13.94 7.69 14.70
CA ARG A 71 12.63 7.48 15.32
C ARG A 71 11.52 7.77 14.32
N SER A 72 11.05 9.00 14.24
CA SER A 72 9.90 9.35 13.39
C SER A 72 10.21 10.45 12.39
N ALA A 73 9.49 10.43 11.27
CA ALA A 73 9.40 11.54 10.34
C ALA A 73 7.93 11.86 10.07
N THR A 74 7.61 13.15 10.09
CA THR A 74 6.32 13.64 9.64
C THR A 74 6.53 14.73 8.59
N PHE A 75 5.91 14.53 7.44
CA PHE A 75 5.88 15.45 6.32
C PHE A 75 4.49 16.08 6.28
N PHE A 76 4.44 17.40 6.23
CA PHE A 76 3.21 18.17 6.28
C PHE A 76 3.04 18.95 4.99
N GLU A 77 1.81 19.03 4.52
CA GLU A 77 1.43 20.11 3.62
C GLU A 77 1.54 21.47 4.31
N THR A 78 1.94 22.46 3.52
CA THR A 78 1.83 23.87 3.86
C THR A 78 1.24 24.61 2.69
N GLU A 79 0.20 25.40 2.94
CA GLU A 79 -0.24 26.38 1.97
C GLU A 79 0.74 27.57 1.97
N LEU A 80 1.38 27.82 0.83
CA LEU A 80 2.12 29.06 0.59
C LEU A 80 1.54 29.71 -0.68
N LEU A 81 0.84 30.84 -0.52
CA LEU A 81 0.34 31.66 -1.62
C LEU A 81 -0.60 30.91 -2.60
N GLY A 82 -1.43 29.98 -2.08
CA GLY A 82 -2.32 29.16 -2.91
C GLY A 82 -1.63 27.97 -3.60
N ILE A 83 -0.33 27.77 -3.38
CA ILE A 83 0.39 26.57 -3.79
C ILE A 83 0.49 25.63 -2.59
N LYS A 84 -0.07 24.43 -2.76
CA LYS A 84 0.07 23.28 -1.89
C LYS A 84 1.54 22.84 -1.81
N ALA A 85 2.25 23.21 -0.75
CA ALA A 85 3.68 22.95 -0.56
C ALA A 85 3.91 21.91 0.54
N GLY A 86 4.21 20.69 0.13
CA GLY A 86 4.68 19.60 0.98
C GLY A 86 5.28 18.52 0.10
N VAL A 87 6.11 18.93 -0.87
CA VAL A 87 6.62 18.02 -1.90
C VAL A 87 7.95 17.43 -1.46
N ILE A 88 7.98 16.11 -1.40
CA ILE A 88 9.20 15.31 -1.36
C ILE A 88 9.36 14.68 -2.74
N SER A 89 10.43 15.04 -3.43
CA SER A 89 10.82 14.43 -4.70
C SER A 89 12.21 13.83 -4.54
N MET A 90 12.32 12.52 -4.71
CA MET A 90 13.60 11.83 -4.65
C MET A 90 14.29 12.01 -6.00
N GLY A 91 13.72 11.49 -7.09
CA GLY A 91 14.02 11.89 -8.45
C GLY A 91 14.29 10.69 -9.36
N HIS A 92 15.53 10.46 -9.76
CA HIS A 92 15.87 9.29 -10.58
C HIS A 92 17.01 8.52 -9.91
N GLY A 93 16.86 7.23 -9.71
CA GLY A 93 17.81 6.35 -9.04
C GLY A 93 17.09 5.41 -8.09
N ASP A 94 17.81 4.46 -7.50
CA ASP A 94 17.23 3.57 -6.49
C ASP A 94 17.21 4.29 -5.13
N ASP A 95 16.10 4.94 -4.80
CA ASP A 95 16.00 5.81 -3.64
C ASP A 95 15.49 5.10 -2.39
N LEU A 96 15.86 5.61 -1.21
CA LEU A 96 15.48 5.03 0.08
C LEU A 96 14.96 6.09 1.07
N ILE A 97 13.72 5.91 1.51
CA ILE A 97 13.17 6.59 2.68
C ILE A 97 13.04 5.58 3.82
N LYS A 98 13.80 5.80 4.91
CA LYS A 98 13.85 4.85 6.03
C LYS A 98 13.72 5.49 7.40
N MET A 99 12.70 5.09 8.15
CA MET A 99 12.49 5.49 9.54
C MET A 99 12.54 4.29 10.48
N GLY A 100 13.21 4.44 11.63
CA GLY A 100 13.23 3.41 12.68
C GLY A 100 11.98 3.42 13.57
N GLY A 101 10.84 3.88 13.06
CA GLY A 101 9.63 4.14 13.83
C GLY A 101 8.52 4.61 12.90
N PHE A 102 7.82 5.68 13.28
CA PHE A 102 6.68 6.21 12.53
C PHE A 102 7.09 7.10 11.35
N LEU A 103 6.63 6.78 10.14
CA LEU A 103 6.77 7.58 8.93
C LEU A 103 5.38 8.04 8.47
N ALA A 104 5.09 9.33 8.58
CA ALA A 104 3.82 9.88 8.13
C ALA A 104 3.97 10.99 7.12
N PHE A 105 3.09 10.92 6.13
CA PHE A 105 2.85 11.93 5.13
C PHE A 105 1.43 12.45 5.38
N GLY A 106 1.32 13.68 5.87
CA GLY A 106 0.06 14.35 6.18
C GLY A 106 -0.22 15.43 5.16
N ASN A 107 -1.11 15.12 4.21
CA ASN A 107 -1.48 15.99 3.08
C ASN A 107 -0.30 16.42 2.17
N SER A 108 0.86 15.76 2.26
CA SER A 108 2.03 16.03 1.41
C SER A 108 1.92 15.35 0.05
N ILE A 109 2.86 15.61 -0.86
CA ILE A 109 3.05 14.80 -2.07
C ILE A 109 4.41 14.11 -1.96
N LEU A 110 4.42 12.80 -2.16
CA LEU A 110 5.64 12.02 -2.30
C LEU A 110 5.77 11.55 -3.75
N ASN A 111 6.93 11.78 -4.35
CA ASN A 111 7.31 11.24 -5.65
C ASN A 111 8.73 10.68 -5.54
N THR A 112 8.91 9.37 -5.69
CA THR A 112 10.25 8.77 -5.66
C THR A 112 10.87 8.75 -7.05
N GLY A 113 10.08 8.45 -8.09
CA GLY A 113 10.34 8.84 -9.46
C GLY A 113 10.65 7.68 -10.38
N LYS A 114 11.91 7.48 -10.80
CA LYS A 114 12.27 6.27 -11.57
C LYS A 114 13.43 5.57 -10.91
N GLY A 115 13.39 4.25 -10.84
CA GLY A 115 14.36 3.41 -10.16
C GLY A 115 13.64 2.44 -9.25
N ASN A 116 14.37 1.57 -8.56
CA ASN A 116 13.78 0.61 -7.62
C ASN A 116 13.76 1.26 -6.25
N ASP A 117 12.70 2.02 -5.98
CA ASP A 117 12.59 2.86 -4.81
C ASP A 117 12.05 2.09 -3.60
N ARG A 118 12.48 2.50 -2.41
CA ARG A 118 12.14 1.79 -1.18
C ARG A 118 11.70 2.71 -0.05
N ILE A 119 10.59 2.35 0.57
CA ILE A 119 10.10 2.94 1.82
C ILE A 119 10.13 1.88 2.92
N ASP A 120 10.84 2.15 4.01
CA ASP A 120 10.92 1.28 5.18
C ASP A 120 10.55 2.06 6.45
N ALA A 121 9.56 1.57 7.20
CA ALA A 121 9.27 2.08 8.54
C ALA A 121 8.69 1.00 9.46
N ASP A 122 8.61 1.30 10.75
CA ASP A 122 7.85 0.43 11.67
C ASP A 122 6.35 0.68 11.48
N TYR A 123 5.96 1.92 11.24
CA TYR A 123 4.58 2.31 10.94
C TYR A 123 4.59 3.30 9.81
N VAL A 124 3.73 3.11 8.82
CA VAL A 124 3.62 3.97 7.63
C VAL A 124 2.21 4.58 7.59
N SER A 125 2.12 5.90 7.40
CA SER A 125 0.85 6.57 7.17
C SER A 125 0.94 7.49 5.96
N PHE A 126 0.09 7.25 4.98
CA PHE A 126 -0.12 8.08 3.80
C PHE A 126 -1.51 8.70 3.86
N ASN A 127 -1.80 9.51 4.86
CA ASN A 127 -3.13 10.11 5.00
C ASN A 127 -3.19 11.48 4.29
N GLY A 128 -4.14 11.64 3.38
CA GLY A 128 -4.26 12.88 2.58
C GLY A 128 -3.22 13.03 1.48
N THR A 129 -2.36 12.02 1.27
CA THR A 129 -1.10 12.17 0.52
C THR A 129 -1.17 11.42 -0.80
N PRO A 130 -1.05 12.11 -1.94
CA PRO A 130 -0.68 11.47 -3.20
C PRO A 130 0.77 10.96 -3.14
N VAL A 131 0.93 9.65 -3.33
CA VAL A 131 2.22 8.97 -3.38
C VAL A 131 2.40 8.36 -4.76
N PHE A 132 3.54 8.65 -5.39
CA PHE A 132 3.91 8.11 -6.68
C PHE A 132 5.30 7.49 -6.56
N MET A 133 5.40 6.16 -6.61
CA MET A 133 6.69 5.50 -6.60
C MET A 133 7.34 5.55 -8.00
N GLY A 134 6.55 5.27 -9.03
CA GLY A 134 6.83 5.66 -10.40
C GLY A 134 7.17 4.49 -11.29
N ALA A 135 8.40 4.37 -11.79
CA ALA A 135 8.75 3.23 -12.64
C ALA A 135 10.00 2.52 -12.14
N GLY A 136 9.91 1.20 -11.98
CA GLY A 136 10.94 0.34 -11.41
C GLY A 136 10.29 -0.74 -10.55
N LYS A 137 11.08 -1.51 -9.81
CA LYS A 137 10.57 -2.50 -8.84
C LYS A 137 10.56 -1.88 -7.46
N ASP A 138 9.48 -1.19 -7.15
CA ASP A 138 9.34 -0.40 -5.94
C ASP A 138 8.92 -1.27 -4.75
N THR A 139 9.28 -0.84 -3.54
CA THR A 139 8.96 -1.59 -2.33
C THR A 139 8.55 -0.70 -1.18
N ILE A 140 7.43 -1.03 -0.52
CA ILE A 140 7.01 -0.45 0.75
C ILE A 140 6.97 -1.54 1.81
N ASN A 141 7.73 -1.36 2.90
CA ASN A 141 7.73 -2.26 4.04
C ASN A 141 7.30 -1.52 5.32
N ALA A 142 6.22 -1.97 5.93
CA ALA A 142 5.78 -1.58 7.26
C ALA A 142 5.93 -2.77 8.22
N ARG A 143 6.80 -2.65 9.24
CA ARG A 143 6.99 -3.71 10.27
C ARG A 143 5.86 -3.81 11.31
N GLY A 144 4.92 -2.88 11.25
CA GLY A 144 3.71 -2.80 12.04
C GLY A 144 2.59 -2.39 11.10
N ASP A 145 1.79 -1.42 11.50
CA ASP A 145 0.62 -1.04 10.72
C ASP A 145 0.95 -0.06 9.59
N MET A 146 0.16 -0.15 8.53
CA MET A 146 0.11 0.81 7.45
C MET A 146 -1.29 1.40 7.33
N GLU A 147 -1.37 2.72 7.22
CA GLU A 147 -2.62 3.45 7.05
C GLU A 147 -2.60 4.28 5.78
N HIS A 148 -3.65 4.17 4.98
CA HIS A 148 -3.88 5.02 3.83
C HIS A 148 -5.33 5.52 3.86
N GLY A 149 -5.48 6.79 4.21
CA GLY A 149 -6.75 7.52 4.11
C GLY A 149 -6.88 8.20 2.76
N LEU A 150 -7.78 9.19 2.66
CA LEU A 150 -7.97 10.12 1.52
C LEU A 150 -6.71 10.30 0.67
N GLY A 151 -6.70 9.83 -0.59
CA GLY A 151 -5.55 9.99 -1.45
C GLY A 151 -5.36 8.86 -2.44
N TYR A 152 -4.17 8.83 -3.02
CA TYR A 152 -3.80 7.86 -4.04
C TYR A 152 -2.36 7.41 -3.82
N LEU A 153 -2.17 6.12 -3.58
CA LEU A 153 -0.87 5.46 -3.59
C LEU A 153 -0.72 4.71 -4.91
N SER A 154 0.16 5.20 -5.78
CA SER A 154 0.54 4.57 -7.04
C SER A 154 1.94 3.99 -6.94
N LEU A 155 2.08 2.69 -7.19
CA LEU A 155 3.42 2.09 -7.30
C LEU A 155 3.96 2.28 -8.73
N GLY A 156 3.12 2.06 -9.75
CA GLY A 156 3.35 2.54 -11.11
C GLY A 156 3.72 1.42 -12.07
N LEU A 157 4.83 1.54 -12.80
CA LEU A 157 5.24 0.51 -13.77
C LEU A 157 6.37 -0.35 -13.19
N GLY A 158 6.15 -1.66 -13.12
CA GLY A 158 7.15 -2.64 -12.72
C GLY A 158 6.55 -3.71 -11.82
N SER A 159 7.40 -4.59 -11.28
CA SER A 159 6.95 -5.62 -10.34
C SER A 159 7.21 -5.13 -8.93
N ASP A 160 6.18 -4.56 -8.34
CA ASP A 160 6.21 -3.83 -7.08
C ASP A 160 5.81 -4.72 -5.91
N ARG A 161 6.24 -4.33 -4.71
CA ARG A 161 5.94 -5.07 -3.49
C ARG A 161 5.52 -4.17 -2.34
N VAL A 162 4.39 -4.47 -1.74
CA VAL A 162 3.96 -3.88 -0.48
C VAL A 162 3.86 -4.98 0.57
N GLN A 163 4.59 -4.84 1.67
CA GLN A 163 4.58 -5.79 2.78
C GLN A 163 4.24 -5.07 4.08
N VAL A 164 3.21 -5.57 4.77
CA VAL A 164 2.71 -5.02 6.03
C VAL A 164 2.61 -6.15 7.05
N GLU A 165 3.46 -6.11 8.07
CA GLU A 165 3.46 -7.12 9.14
C GLU A 165 2.24 -6.96 10.08
N GLY A 166 1.81 -5.72 10.28
CA GLY A 166 0.59 -5.40 11.01
C GLY A 166 -0.64 -5.37 10.10
N ARG A 167 -1.57 -4.47 10.41
CA ARG A 167 -2.76 -4.24 9.59
C ARG A 167 -2.48 -3.21 8.49
N LEU A 168 -3.08 -3.44 7.32
CA LEU A 168 -3.25 -2.41 6.30
C LEU A 168 -4.69 -1.87 6.41
N ASN A 169 -4.84 -0.59 6.78
CA ASN A 169 -6.15 0.07 6.81
C ASN A 169 -6.25 1.04 5.63
N LEU A 170 -7.19 0.77 4.74
CA LEU A 170 -7.62 1.66 3.67
C LEU A 170 -8.97 2.27 4.07
N TYR A 171 -9.05 3.58 4.16
CA TYR A 171 -10.28 4.25 4.62
C TYR A 171 -10.51 5.57 3.90
N ASP A 172 -11.75 6.08 3.95
CA ASP A 172 -12.14 7.40 3.45
C ASP A 172 -11.62 7.71 2.02
N GLY A 173 -11.75 6.76 1.08
CA GLY A 173 -11.27 6.95 -0.29
C GLY A 173 -9.76 6.82 -0.48
N GLY A 174 -9.05 6.20 0.47
CA GLY A 174 -7.65 5.82 0.31
C GLY A 174 -7.49 4.71 -0.72
N ASN A 175 -7.00 5.06 -1.91
CA ASN A 175 -6.88 4.15 -3.03
C ASN A 175 -5.44 3.69 -3.23
N VAL A 176 -5.23 2.38 -3.32
CA VAL A 176 -3.94 1.78 -3.65
C VAL A 176 -4.03 1.19 -5.06
N VAL A 177 -3.08 1.57 -5.91
CA VAL A 177 -2.93 1.05 -7.27
C VAL A 177 -1.49 0.60 -7.46
N MET A 178 -1.29 -0.71 -7.62
CA MET A 178 0.03 -1.28 -7.82
C MET A 178 0.52 -0.93 -9.24
N GLY A 179 -0.30 -1.19 -10.26
CA GLY A 179 -0.08 -0.77 -11.63
C GLY A 179 0.34 -1.94 -12.52
N PRO A 180 0.93 -1.69 -13.70
CA PRO A 180 1.34 -2.79 -14.57
C PRO A 180 2.64 -3.48 -14.14
N GLY A 181 2.59 -4.81 -14.07
CA GLY A 181 3.68 -5.74 -13.78
C GLY A 181 3.22 -6.77 -12.74
N ASN A 182 4.04 -7.80 -12.48
CA ASN A 182 3.66 -8.85 -11.54
C ASN A 182 3.88 -8.38 -10.09
N ASP A 183 2.82 -7.87 -9.46
CA ASP A 183 2.84 -7.18 -8.19
C ASP A 183 2.51 -8.09 -7.02
N VAL A 184 3.01 -7.73 -5.83
CA VAL A 184 2.73 -8.48 -4.59
C VAL A 184 2.33 -7.55 -3.46
N LEU A 185 1.13 -7.74 -2.92
CA LEU A 185 0.68 -7.13 -1.67
C LEU A 185 0.52 -8.24 -0.61
N GLU A 186 1.30 -8.15 0.46
CA GLU A 186 1.28 -9.12 1.56
C GLU A 186 0.96 -8.41 2.89
N VAL A 187 -0.13 -8.82 3.55
CA VAL A 187 -0.61 -8.22 4.80
C VAL A 187 -0.84 -9.29 5.85
N HIS A 188 -0.05 -9.27 6.91
CA HIS A 188 -0.05 -10.34 7.93
C HIS A 188 -1.10 -10.10 9.02
N GLY A 189 -1.28 -8.87 9.46
CA GLY A 189 -2.22 -8.51 10.54
C GLY A 189 -3.66 -8.28 10.07
N GLY A 190 -3.90 -8.31 8.76
CA GLY A 190 -5.21 -8.20 8.11
C GLY A 190 -5.39 -6.93 7.28
N LEU A 191 -6.14 -7.05 6.19
CA LEU A 191 -6.52 -5.94 5.32
C LEU A 191 -7.92 -5.46 5.70
N ARG A 192 -8.05 -4.19 6.11
CA ARG A 192 -9.34 -3.55 6.35
C ARG A 192 -9.58 -2.45 5.33
N MET A 193 -10.74 -2.48 4.70
CA MET A 193 -11.11 -1.52 3.66
C MET A 193 -12.48 -0.90 3.97
N LEU A 194 -12.52 0.42 4.03
CA LEU A 194 -13.72 1.23 4.22
C LEU A 194 -13.78 2.27 3.09
N ALA A 195 -14.82 2.26 2.26
CA ALA A 195 -14.97 3.22 1.16
C ALA A 195 -13.69 3.42 0.31
N SER A 196 -13.05 2.33 -0.13
CA SER A 196 -11.70 2.37 -0.73
C SER A 196 -11.55 1.38 -1.89
N LEU A 197 -10.56 1.63 -2.74
CA LEU A 197 -10.15 0.76 -3.85
C LEU A 197 -8.74 0.22 -3.60
N LEU A 198 -8.59 -1.09 -3.83
CA LEU A 198 -7.31 -1.72 -4.07
C LEU A 198 -7.33 -2.28 -5.50
N ALA A 199 -6.44 -1.81 -6.36
CA ALA A 199 -6.26 -2.34 -7.71
C ALA A 199 -4.81 -2.85 -7.85
N MET A 200 -4.64 -4.12 -8.21
CA MET A 200 -3.32 -4.68 -8.49
C MET A 200 -2.89 -4.22 -9.88
N GLY A 201 -3.64 -4.55 -10.93
CA GLY A 201 -3.43 -3.99 -12.27
C GLY A 201 -3.23 -5.08 -13.31
N PRO A 202 -2.61 -4.77 -14.46
CA PRO A 202 -2.23 -5.79 -15.43
C PRO A 202 -0.92 -6.49 -15.03
N GLY A 203 -0.93 -7.81 -14.92
CA GLY A 203 0.22 -8.63 -14.49
C GLY A 203 -0.25 -9.91 -13.82
N ASP A 204 0.65 -10.88 -13.59
CA ASP A 204 0.29 -12.02 -12.73
C ASP A 204 0.50 -11.61 -11.26
N ASP A 205 -0.55 -11.08 -10.63
CA ASP A 205 -0.49 -10.43 -9.33
C ASP A 205 -0.77 -11.38 -8.16
N THR A 206 -0.32 -11.00 -6.97
CA THR A 206 -0.62 -11.74 -5.74
C THR A 206 -1.05 -10.81 -4.62
N LEU A 207 -2.27 -11.01 -4.13
CA LEU A 207 -2.76 -10.46 -2.88
C LEU A 207 -2.79 -11.55 -1.81
N ASP A 208 -1.90 -11.43 -0.82
CA ASP A 208 -1.77 -12.38 0.28
C ASP A 208 -2.19 -11.78 1.62
N VAL A 209 -3.34 -12.22 2.10
CA VAL A 209 -3.92 -11.83 3.39
C VAL A 209 -4.18 -13.06 4.26
N ARG A 210 -3.49 -14.18 4.02
CA ARG A 210 -3.80 -15.49 4.61
C ARG A 210 -3.83 -15.52 6.14
N ASN A 211 -3.02 -14.68 6.79
CA ASN A 211 -2.84 -14.70 8.24
C ASN A 211 -3.89 -13.86 8.97
N GLY A 212 -4.16 -12.65 8.49
CA GLY A 212 -5.08 -11.71 9.14
C GLY A 212 -6.47 -11.63 8.49
N GLY A 213 -6.59 -12.11 7.26
CA GLY A 213 -7.79 -12.05 6.44
C GLY A 213 -8.10 -10.67 5.89
N VAL A 214 -9.28 -10.55 5.31
CA VAL A 214 -9.82 -9.30 4.76
C VAL A 214 -11.13 -8.91 5.46
N GLU A 215 -11.29 -7.62 5.78
CA GLU A 215 -12.53 -7.03 6.26
C GLU A 215 -12.94 -5.92 5.28
N LEU A 216 -14.05 -6.13 4.58
CA LEU A 216 -14.61 -5.16 3.65
C LEU A 216 -15.84 -4.51 4.31
N ASP A 217 -15.80 -3.20 4.48
CA ASP A 217 -16.79 -2.42 5.23
C ASP A 217 -17.42 -1.36 4.32
N ASP A 218 -18.66 -1.59 3.90
CA ASP A 218 -19.38 -0.77 2.92
C ASP A 218 -20.21 0.32 3.61
N VAL A 219 -19.57 1.17 4.43
CA VAL A 219 -20.26 2.34 4.99
C VAL A 219 -20.25 3.44 3.93
N ASP A 220 -21.33 3.49 3.16
CA ASP A 220 -21.72 4.57 2.24
C ASP A 220 -20.95 4.68 0.91
N SER A 221 -20.04 3.75 0.60
CA SER A 221 -19.32 3.73 -0.69
C SER A 221 -18.73 2.35 -1.01
N PRO A 222 -18.64 1.99 -2.32
CA PRO A 222 -18.13 0.70 -2.74
C PRO A 222 -16.74 0.40 -2.18
N VAL A 223 -16.51 -0.88 -1.88
CA VAL A 223 -15.22 -1.40 -1.48
C VAL A 223 -14.80 -2.49 -2.47
N ASP A 224 -13.85 -2.16 -3.32
CA ASP A 224 -13.42 -3.06 -4.40
C ASP A 224 -11.97 -3.49 -4.22
N ILE A 225 -11.74 -4.80 -4.37
CA ILE A 225 -10.42 -5.35 -4.67
C ILE A 225 -10.47 -5.83 -6.11
N LYS A 226 -9.59 -5.29 -6.96
CA LYS A 226 -9.47 -5.66 -8.37
C LYS A 226 -8.08 -6.23 -8.59
N LEU A 227 -7.98 -7.51 -8.94
CA LEU A 227 -6.69 -8.10 -9.27
C LEU A 227 -6.29 -7.61 -10.66
N GLY A 228 -7.08 -7.87 -11.70
CA GLY A 228 -6.97 -7.14 -12.96
C GLY A 228 -6.83 -8.07 -14.15
N ASP A 229 -5.88 -7.78 -15.05
CA ASP A 229 -5.63 -8.64 -16.21
C ASP A 229 -4.40 -9.51 -15.91
N GLY A 230 -4.52 -10.83 -15.97
CA GLY A 230 -3.42 -11.74 -15.67
C GLY A 230 -3.89 -13.05 -15.06
N ASN A 231 -2.97 -13.89 -14.59
CA ASN A 231 -3.33 -15.07 -13.80
C ASN A 231 -3.08 -14.76 -12.33
N ASP A 232 -4.05 -14.11 -11.70
CA ASP A 232 -3.87 -13.53 -10.39
C ASP A 232 -4.14 -14.53 -9.27
N ARG A 233 -3.62 -14.19 -8.09
CA ARG A 233 -3.77 -15.02 -6.89
C ARG A 233 -4.26 -14.20 -5.72
N PHE A 234 -5.46 -14.50 -5.27
CA PHE A 234 -5.94 -14.10 -3.95
C PHE A 234 -5.69 -15.23 -2.95
N ILE A 235 -4.95 -14.94 -1.88
CA ILE A 235 -4.63 -15.92 -0.83
C ILE A 235 -5.18 -15.44 0.50
N GLY A 236 -6.19 -16.13 1.02
CA GLY A 236 -6.80 -15.82 2.31
C GLY A 236 -8.31 -15.95 2.30
N PHE A 237 -8.94 -15.51 3.39
CA PHE A 237 -10.39 -15.41 3.52
C PHE A 237 -10.73 -14.24 4.44
N GLY A 238 -12.00 -13.87 4.52
CA GLY A 238 -12.41 -12.71 5.27
C GLY A 238 -13.92 -12.60 5.43
N LYS A 239 -14.36 -11.40 5.76
CA LYS A 239 -15.77 -11.06 5.91
C LYS A 239 -16.07 -9.73 5.24
N ALA A 240 -17.17 -9.69 4.52
CA ALA A 240 -17.86 -8.46 4.17
C ALA A 240 -18.83 -8.09 5.31
N ILE A 241 -18.83 -6.82 5.69
CA ILE A 241 -19.73 -6.24 6.68
C ILE A 241 -20.66 -5.29 5.93
N ALA A 242 -21.94 -5.65 5.88
CA ALA A 242 -22.98 -4.79 5.33
C ALA A 242 -23.26 -3.63 6.28
N ASN A 243 -23.50 -2.43 5.74
CA ASN A 243 -23.82 -1.23 6.51
C ASN A 243 -25.09 -1.44 7.37
N PRO A 244 -25.00 -1.46 8.70
CA PRO A 244 -26.18 -1.53 9.55
C PRO A 244 -26.93 -0.19 9.64
N GLU A 245 -26.29 0.92 9.23
CA GLU A 245 -26.80 2.29 9.34
C GLU A 245 -27.33 2.86 8.02
N SER A 246 -27.57 2.05 6.98
CA SER A 246 -28.23 2.54 5.75
C SER A 246 -29.64 3.05 6.10
N SER A 247 -29.71 4.33 6.41
CA SER A 247 -30.83 4.99 7.07
C SER A 247 -32.07 4.95 6.17
N GLY A 248 -32.94 3.98 6.39
CA GLY A 248 -34.29 3.93 5.82
C GLY A 248 -34.43 3.27 4.44
N ILE A 249 -33.36 2.71 3.86
CA ILE A 249 -33.45 1.79 2.73
C ILE A 249 -32.98 0.43 3.25
N PRO A 250 -33.73 -0.67 3.08
CA PRO A 250 -33.22 -2.00 3.37
C PRO A 250 -32.10 -2.32 2.37
N SER A 251 -30.86 -1.89 2.65
CA SER A 251 -29.70 -2.29 1.89
C SER A 251 -29.27 -3.67 2.39
N THR A 252 -29.93 -4.71 1.90
CA THR A 252 -29.42 -6.09 2.03
C THR A 252 -28.29 -6.40 1.05
N ALA A 253 -27.83 -5.40 0.28
CA ALA A 253 -26.83 -5.57 -0.77
C ALA A 253 -25.53 -4.88 -0.35
N PHE A 254 -24.55 -5.67 0.06
CA PHE A 254 -23.17 -5.23 0.19
C PHE A 254 -22.63 -4.86 -1.21
N ASN A 255 -22.09 -3.65 -1.36
CA ASN A 255 -21.64 -3.07 -2.63
C ASN A 255 -20.11 -3.13 -2.80
N GLY A 256 -19.51 -4.24 -2.38
CA GLY A 256 -18.09 -4.50 -2.60
C GLY A 256 -17.86 -5.89 -3.21
N VAL A 257 -16.73 -6.06 -3.86
CA VAL A 257 -16.39 -7.34 -4.51
C VAL A 257 -14.88 -7.52 -4.58
N ILE A 258 -14.45 -8.77 -4.47
CA ILE A 258 -13.12 -9.20 -4.92
C ILE A 258 -13.28 -9.70 -6.35
N ASP A 259 -12.66 -9.00 -7.29
CA ASP A 259 -12.73 -9.24 -8.73
C ASP A 259 -11.39 -9.80 -9.20
N GLY A 260 -11.35 -11.05 -9.67
CA GLY A 260 -10.14 -11.60 -10.30
C GLY A 260 -9.82 -10.84 -11.59
N GLY A 261 -10.83 -10.63 -12.43
CA GLY A 261 -10.73 -9.82 -13.64
C GLY A 261 -10.62 -10.71 -14.87
N ALA A 262 -9.57 -10.55 -15.67
CA ALA A 262 -9.39 -11.30 -16.92
C ALA A 262 -8.17 -12.21 -16.84
N GLY A 263 -8.38 -13.51 -17.01
CA GLY A 263 -7.32 -14.50 -17.15
C GLY A 263 -7.70 -15.80 -16.46
N ILE A 264 -6.76 -16.42 -15.75
CA ILE A 264 -7.03 -17.62 -14.94
C ILE A 264 -6.69 -17.30 -13.49
N ASP A 265 -7.67 -16.75 -12.81
CA ASP A 265 -7.52 -16.24 -11.46
C ASP A 265 -7.81 -17.32 -10.43
N GLN A 266 -6.97 -17.36 -9.40
CA GLN A 266 -7.00 -18.36 -8.37
C GLN A 266 -7.35 -17.75 -7.01
N MET A 267 -8.34 -18.35 -6.36
CA MET A 267 -8.59 -18.14 -4.94
C MET A 267 -8.01 -19.31 -4.12
N VAL A 268 -7.00 -19.00 -3.31
CA VAL A 268 -6.30 -19.93 -2.42
C VAL A 268 -6.78 -19.72 -1.00
N LEU A 269 -7.48 -20.72 -0.45
CA LEU A 269 -8.15 -20.61 0.83
C LEU A 269 -7.34 -21.28 1.96
N PRO A 270 -7.32 -20.68 3.17
CA PRO A 270 -6.74 -21.30 4.34
C PRO A 270 -7.61 -22.47 4.83
N GLN A 271 -7.19 -23.14 5.91
CA GLN A 271 -7.96 -24.22 6.53
C GLN A 271 -9.40 -23.76 6.83
N GLY A 272 -10.39 -24.55 6.42
CA GLY A 272 -11.79 -24.23 6.64
C GLY A 272 -12.75 -25.04 5.77
N VAL A 273 -14.04 -24.79 5.99
CA VAL A 273 -15.13 -25.31 5.16
C VAL A 273 -15.83 -24.11 4.53
N TYR A 274 -15.93 -24.11 3.21
CA TYR A 274 -16.44 -23.01 2.42
C TYR A 274 -17.59 -23.48 1.55
N THR A 275 -18.75 -22.86 1.71
CA THR A 275 -19.84 -22.94 0.76
C THR A 275 -19.55 -21.99 -0.40
N VAL A 276 -19.52 -22.53 -1.60
CA VAL A 276 -19.23 -21.82 -2.84
C VAL A 276 -20.52 -21.62 -3.62
N THR A 277 -20.74 -20.39 -4.07
CA THR A 277 -21.79 -20.02 -5.02
C THR A 277 -21.17 -19.19 -6.15
N PRO A 278 -21.88 -18.88 -7.25
CA PRO A 278 -21.29 -18.18 -8.38
C PRO A 278 -20.65 -16.83 -8.03
N ASN A 279 -21.20 -16.11 -7.05
CA ASN A 279 -20.79 -14.74 -6.73
C ASN A 279 -20.31 -14.57 -5.27
N GLN A 280 -20.16 -15.65 -4.52
CA GLN A 280 -19.88 -15.56 -3.09
C GLN A 280 -19.27 -16.86 -2.54
N LEU A 281 -18.32 -16.71 -1.62
CA LEU A 281 -17.85 -17.73 -0.70
C LEU A 281 -18.37 -17.46 0.70
N SER A 282 -18.67 -18.50 1.47
CA SER A 282 -19.14 -18.37 2.85
C SER A 282 -18.55 -19.44 3.76
N SER A 283 -18.21 -19.07 4.98
CA SER A 283 -17.77 -19.97 6.04
C SER A 283 -18.35 -19.52 7.38
N SER A 284 -17.96 -20.18 8.47
CA SER A 284 -18.27 -19.72 9.83
C SER A 284 -17.68 -18.35 10.18
N LEU A 285 -16.69 -17.87 9.43
CA LEU A 285 -16.04 -16.57 9.68
C LEU A 285 -16.78 -15.40 9.03
N GLY A 286 -17.69 -15.67 8.08
CA GLY A 286 -18.39 -14.66 7.30
C GLY A 286 -18.54 -15.08 5.85
N TYR A 287 -18.82 -14.09 5.00
CA TYR A 287 -18.91 -14.29 3.55
C TYR A 287 -18.03 -13.28 2.82
N LEU A 288 -17.60 -13.66 1.62
CA LEU A 288 -16.86 -12.82 0.69
C LEU A 288 -17.58 -12.82 -0.66
N PRO A 289 -18.05 -11.66 -1.15
CA PRO A 289 -18.47 -11.51 -2.53
C PRO A 289 -17.25 -11.58 -3.44
N VAL A 290 -17.37 -12.42 -4.47
CA VAL A 290 -16.29 -12.69 -5.43
C VAL A 290 -16.88 -12.78 -6.83
N LYS A 291 -16.08 -12.50 -7.85
CA LYS A 291 -16.43 -12.80 -9.25
C LYS A 291 -15.17 -12.97 -10.08
N ASN A 292 -15.32 -13.55 -11.27
CA ASN A 292 -14.24 -13.74 -12.22
C ASN A 292 -13.05 -14.50 -11.59
N PHE A 293 -13.34 -15.64 -10.98
CA PHE A 293 -12.31 -16.58 -10.53
C PHE A 293 -12.56 -17.92 -11.23
N GLU A 294 -11.50 -18.52 -11.75
CA GLU A 294 -11.56 -19.79 -12.48
C GLU A 294 -11.18 -20.96 -11.57
N ILE A 295 -10.39 -20.72 -10.52
CA ILE A 295 -9.80 -21.77 -9.70
C ILE A 295 -10.01 -21.54 -8.20
N LEU A 296 -10.40 -22.60 -7.49
CA LEU A 296 -10.34 -22.71 -6.04
C LEU A 296 -9.21 -23.65 -5.64
N ALA A 297 -8.42 -23.31 -4.63
CA ALA A 297 -7.34 -24.16 -4.14
C ALA A 297 -7.16 -24.08 -2.62
N GLY A 298 -6.48 -25.08 -2.05
CA GLY A 298 -5.97 -25.04 -0.69
C GLY A 298 -4.55 -24.47 -0.65
N ILE A 299 -4.16 -23.87 0.48
CA ILE A 299 -2.86 -23.21 0.67
C ILE A 299 -1.64 -24.08 0.33
N ASN A 300 -1.74 -25.41 0.47
CA ASN A 300 -0.65 -26.36 0.21
C ASN A 300 -0.91 -27.28 -0.99
N GLY A 301 -2.05 -27.16 -1.67
CA GLY A 301 -2.33 -27.91 -2.88
C GLY A 301 -3.78 -28.38 -3.06
N ASN A 302 -3.96 -29.13 -4.14
CA ASN A 302 -5.23 -29.42 -4.82
C ASN A 302 -5.94 -28.16 -5.29
N SER A 303 -6.36 -28.18 -6.56
CA SER A 303 -7.10 -27.11 -7.18
C SER A 303 -8.29 -27.67 -7.95
N PHE A 304 -9.38 -26.92 -7.94
CA PHE A 304 -10.64 -27.29 -8.57
C PHE A 304 -11.13 -26.09 -9.41
N PRO A 305 -11.80 -26.33 -10.54
CA PRO A 305 -12.53 -25.26 -11.22
C PRO A 305 -13.50 -24.59 -10.24
N TYR A 306 -13.65 -23.27 -10.35
CA TYR A 306 -14.62 -22.52 -9.56
C TYR A 306 -16.04 -22.98 -9.95
N ALA A 307 -16.76 -23.56 -8.99
CA ALA A 307 -18.11 -24.07 -9.18
C ALA A 307 -18.88 -24.04 -7.86
N SER A 308 -20.21 -24.02 -7.93
CA SER A 308 -21.06 -24.12 -6.74
C SER A 308 -20.86 -25.47 -6.04
N GLY A 309 -20.72 -25.46 -4.72
CA GLY A 309 -20.46 -26.67 -3.94
C GLY A 309 -19.87 -26.37 -2.56
N VAL A 310 -19.19 -27.35 -1.99
CA VAL A 310 -18.48 -27.21 -0.71
C VAL A 310 -17.00 -27.52 -0.92
N LEU A 311 -16.15 -26.54 -0.66
CA LEU A 311 -14.70 -26.72 -0.58
C LEU A 311 -14.32 -26.95 0.89
N THR A 312 -13.54 -27.99 1.16
CA THR A 312 -12.93 -28.22 2.48
C THR A 312 -11.42 -28.20 2.34
N VAL A 313 -10.76 -27.33 3.10
CA VAL A 313 -9.31 -27.26 3.22
C VAL A 313 -8.93 -27.82 4.59
N ASP A 314 -8.16 -28.91 4.60
CA ASP A 314 -7.78 -29.61 5.82
C ASP A 314 -6.64 -28.92 6.59
N ASN A 315 -6.23 -29.51 7.72
CA ASN A 315 -5.14 -28.99 8.55
C ASN A 315 -3.78 -29.04 7.86
N ASN A 316 -3.64 -29.83 6.79
CA ASN A 316 -2.43 -29.86 5.96
C ASN A 316 -2.51 -28.85 4.82
N GLY A 317 -3.57 -28.04 4.73
CA GLY A 317 -3.77 -27.07 3.67
C GLY A 317 -4.18 -27.68 2.33
N MET A 318 -4.60 -28.95 2.30
CA MET A 318 -5.02 -29.64 1.09
C MET A 318 -6.53 -29.45 0.88
N ALA A 319 -6.91 -29.02 -0.33
CA ALA A 319 -8.32 -28.86 -0.66
C ALA A 319 -8.99 -30.16 -1.15
N SER A 320 -10.27 -30.30 -0.83
CA SER A 320 -11.22 -31.26 -1.41
C SER A 320 -12.51 -30.53 -1.77
N PHE A 321 -13.20 -30.96 -2.83
CA PHE A 321 -14.39 -30.28 -3.33
C PHE A 321 -15.54 -31.25 -3.56
N SER A 322 -16.73 -30.88 -3.08
CA SER A 322 -17.99 -31.58 -3.32
C SER A 322 -18.92 -30.66 -4.11
N PRO A 323 -19.14 -30.88 -5.42
CA PRO A 323 -20.01 -30.04 -6.22
C PRO A 323 -21.46 -30.13 -5.72
N ALA A 324 -22.21 -29.02 -5.86
CA ALA A 324 -23.65 -29.05 -5.65
C ALA A 324 -24.29 -29.94 -6.73
N PHE A 325 -25.16 -30.88 -6.34
CA PHE A 325 -25.93 -31.65 -7.31
C PHE A 325 -26.89 -30.70 -8.03
N SER A 326 -26.73 -30.60 -9.35
CA SER A 326 -27.62 -29.86 -10.25
C SER A 326 -28.98 -30.52 -10.39
#